data_AF-A0A963F3Q0-F1
#
_entry.id   AF-A0A963F3Q0-F1
#
_cell.length_a   1.000
_cell.length_b   1.000
_cell.length_c   1.000
_cell.angle_alpha   90.00
_cell.angle_beta   90.00
_cell.angle_gamma   90.00
#
_symmetry.space_group_name_H-M   'P 1'
#
loop_
_entity.id
_entity.type
_entity.pdbx_description
1 polymer ?
#
loop_
_entity_poly.entity_id
_entity_poly.type
_entity_poly.pdbx_seq_one_letter_code
_entity_poly.pdbx_strand_id
1 'polypeptide(L)'
;MTQLVTLAHRVSSIHAKYAAIHDDLFSFSLFRKRPKHQLKGQSLHSHYESELIRLSEELAGISAIMRSGAELEPKTTFSREFAVVLDDYIQALSVSIGHLSEICNHQSHWDKGDQPFDASQSRVDRTHYDESIQHYRRLGARLNQLVMRL
;
A
#
# COMPACT_ATOMS: atom_id res chain seq x y z
N MET A 1 0.40 13.88 -21.16
CA MET A 1 1.39 12.85 -20.79
C MET A 1 2.14 13.21 -19.52
N THR A 2 2.65 14.44 -19.38
CA THR A 2 3.32 14.94 -18.17
C THR A 2 2.52 14.71 -16.88
N GLN A 3 1.20 14.91 -16.91
CA GLN A 3 0.34 14.66 -15.74
C GLN A 3 0.26 13.18 -15.34
N LEU A 4 0.12 12.23 -16.28
CA LEU A 4 0.12 10.80 -15.98
C LEU A 4 1.45 10.35 -15.34
N VAL A 5 2.57 10.90 -15.82
CA VAL A 5 3.89 10.64 -15.25
C VAL A 5 3.99 11.23 -13.83
N THR A 6 3.50 12.45 -13.61
CA THR A 6 3.43 13.05 -12.27
C THR A 6 2.59 12.21 -11.30
N LEU A 7 1.44 11.69 -11.74
CA LEU A 7 0.63 10.79 -10.91
C LEU A 7 1.38 9.49 -10.60
N ALA A 8 2.06 8.90 -11.58
CA ALA A 8 2.89 7.72 -11.37
C ALA A 8 4.02 7.98 -10.34
N HIS A 9 4.66 9.15 -10.38
CA HIS A 9 5.65 9.53 -9.37
C HIS A 9 5.05 9.68 -7.97
N ARG A 10 3.86 10.28 -7.85
CA ARG A 10 3.16 10.37 -6.56
C ARG A 10 2.82 8.99 -5.99
N VAL A 11 2.32 8.10 -6.85
CA VAL A 11 2.03 6.71 -6.50
C VAL A 11 3.30 5.97 -6.08
N SER A 12 4.41 6.18 -6.78
CA SER A 12 5.72 5.60 -6.42
C SER A 12 6.20 6.07 -5.04
N SER A 13 6.01 7.35 -4.71
CA SER A 13 6.32 7.90 -3.38
C SER A 13 5.47 7.25 -2.28
N ILE A 14 4.17 7.04 -2.52
CA ILE A 14 3.29 6.32 -1.60
C ILE A 14 3.74 4.86 -1.43
N HIS A 15 4.05 4.17 -2.52
CA HIS A 15 4.57 2.81 -2.47
C HIS A 15 5.86 2.71 -1.66
N ALA A 16 6.79 3.67 -1.80
CA ALA A 16 8.03 3.70 -1.03
C ALA A 16 7.78 3.84 0.49
N LYS A 17 6.83 4.70 0.90
CA LYS A 17 6.43 4.85 2.31
C LYS A 17 5.77 3.56 2.83
N TYR A 18 4.86 2.98 2.06
CA TYR A 18 4.23 1.71 2.40
C TYR A 18 5.27 0.57 2.53
N ALA A 19 6.24 0.49 1.62
CA ALA A 19 7.31 -0.51 1.66
C ALA A 19 8.17 -0.36 2.93
N ALA A 20 8.48 0.87 3.35
CA ALA A 20 9.18 1.12 4.60
C ALA A 20 8.37 0.63 5.82
N ILE A 21 7.05 0.87 5.86
CA ILE A 21 6.18 0.37 6.94
C ILE A 21 6.13 -1.17 6.94
N HIS A 22 5.97 -1.79 5.76
CA HIS A 22 6.02 -3.25 5.61
C HIS A 22 7.34 -3.81 6.14
N ASP A 23 8.46 -3.23 5.69
CA ASP A 23 9.79 -3.71 6.06
C ASP A 23 10.02 -3.52 7.55
N ASP A 24 9.62 -2.40 8.14
CA ASP A 24 9.67 -2.21 9.59
C ASP A 24 8.87 -3.30 10.31
N LEU A 25 7.58 -3.47 10.00
CA LEU A 25 6.71 -4.44 10.67
C LEU A 25 7.22 -5.89 10.58
N PHE A 26 7.76 -6.31 9.44
CA PHE A 26 8.16 -7.71 9.22
C PHE A 26 9.65 -8.00 9.38
N SER A 27 10.54 -7.00 9.30
CA SER A 27 11.94 -7.16 9.68
C SER A 27 12.10 -7.46 11.18
N PHE A 28 11.19 -6.94 12.02
CA PHE A 28 11.13 -7.31 13.44
C PHE A 28 10.63 -8.75 13.68
N SER A 29 9.83 -9.31 12.75
CA SER A 29 9.33 -10.69 12.86
C SER A 29 10.44 -11.74 12.67
N LEU A 30 11.43 -11.47 11.81
CA LEU A 30 12.58 -12.36 11.57
C LEU A 30 13.61 -12.33 12.70
N PHE A 31 13.76 -11.21 13.42
CA PHE A 31 14.79 -11.05 14.44
C PHE A 31 14.30 -11.07 15.89
N ARG A 32 12.98 -11.22 16.13
CA ARG A 32 12.38 -11.31 17.48
C ARG A 32 12.82 -10.19 18.43
N LYS A 33 13.28 -9.05 17.89
CA LYS A 33 13.66 -7.87 18.66
C LYS A 33 12.45 -6.97 18.71
N ARG A 34 11.83 -6.88 19.89
CA ARG A 34 10.81 -5.85 20.16
C ARG A 34 11.37 -4.48 19.77
N PRO A 35 10.55 -3.59 19.18
CA PRO A 35 11.00 -2.24 18.84
C PRO A 35 11.58 -1.57 20.09
N LYS A 36 12.82 -1.05 20.00
CA LYS A 36 13.40 -0.19 21.05
C LYS A 36 12.67 1.15 21.18
N HIS A 37 11.79 1.48 20.23
CA HIS A 37 10.98 2.69 20.24
C HIS A 37 9.56 2.35 20.69
N GLN A 38 9.34 2.37 22.01
CA GLN A 38 8.03 2.81 22.50
C GLN A 38 7.94 4.30 22.15
N LEU A 39 7.19 4.64 21.09
CA LEU A 39 6.68 5.98 20.92
C LEU A 39 5.88 6.28 22.19
N LYS A 40 6.22 7.37 22.90
CA LYS A 40 5.62 7.73 24.20
C LYS A 40 4.09 7.59 24.17
N GLY A 41 3.57 6.49 24.73
CA GLY A 41 2.13 6.25 24.90
C GLY A 41 1.34 5.65 23.73
N GLN A 42 1.95 5.27 22.60
CA GLN A 42 1.25 4.58 21.50
C GLN A 42 1.92 3.24 21.14
N SER A 43 1.11 2.21 20.88
CA SER A 43 1.63 0.98 20.26
C SER A 43 2.13 1.31 18.86
N LEU A 44 3.25 0.69 18.47
CA LEU A 44 3.84 0.88 17.15
C LEU A 44 2.83 0.53 16.04
N HIS A 45 2.01 -0.49 16.27
CA HIS A 45 0.95 -0.91 15.36
C HIS A 45 -0.13 0.16 15.16
N SER A 46 -0.57 0.84 16.22
CA SER A 46 -1.54 1.94 16.10
C SER A 46 -0.98 3.16 15.35
N HIS A 47 0.31 3.43 15.51
CA HIS A 47 0.99 4.47 14.74
C HIS A 47 1.02 4.13 13.24
N TYR A 48 1.46 2.91 12.88
CA TYR A 48 1.49 2.49 11.49
C TYR A 48 0.12 2.34 10.85
N GLU A 49 -0.89 1.89 11.60
CA GLU A 49 -2.29 1.90 11.15
C GLU A 49 -2.72 3.30 10.70
N SER A 50 -2.45 4.32 11.52
CA SER A 50 -2.79 5.71 11.21
C SER A 50 -2.08 6.21 9.93
N GLU A 51 -0.80 5.87 9.77
CA GLU A 51 -0.04 6.21 8.55
C GLU A 51 -0.58 5.47 7.33
N LEU A 52 -0.95 4.19 7.46
CA LEU A 52 -1.52 3.39 6.36
C LEU A 52 -2.89 3.93 5.90
N ILE A 53 -3.75 4.34 6.83
CA ILE A 53 -5.02 5.01 6.52
C ILE A 53 -4.75 6.28 5.70
N ARG A 54 -3.79 7.11 6.14
CA ARG A 54 -3.42 8.32 5.42
C ARG A 54 -2.88 8.02 4.00
N LEU A 55 -2.05 6.99 3.84
CA LEU A 55 -1.57 6.58 2.51
C LEU A 55 -2.73 6.10 1.61
N SER A 56 -3.72 5.41 2.19
CA SER A 56 -4.94 4.99 1.47
C SER A 56 -5.76 6.19 1.00
N GLU A 57 -5.94 7.20 1.84
CA GLU A 57 -6.60 8.47 1.47
C GLU A 57 -5.84 9.21 0.36
N GLU A 58 -4.50 9.27 0.45
CA GLU A 58 -3.65 9.87 -0.59
C GLU A 58 -3.82 9.13 -1.94
N LEU A 59 -3.92 7.79 -1.94
CA LEU A 59 -4.20 7.00 -3.16
C LEU A 59 -5.63 7.21 -3.69
N ALA A 60 -6.62 7.27 -2.80
CA ALA A 60 -8.01 7.53 -3.19
C ALA A 60 -8.13 8.88 -3.91
N GLY A 61 -7.41 9.90 -3.42
CA GLY A 61 -7.31 11.20 -4.09
C GLY A 61 -6.69 11.11 -5.48
N ILE A 62 -5.65 10.28 -5.67
CA ILE A 62 -5.04 10.07 -6.99
C ILE A 62 -6.01 9.34 -7.93
N SER A 63 -6.69 8.29 -7.45
CA SER A 63 -7.67 7.55 -8.25
C SER A 63 -8.86 8.46 -8.65
N ALA A 64 -9.32 9.34 -7.77
CA ALA A 64 -10.35 10.32 -8.10
C ALA A 64 -9.91 11.27 -9.21
N ILE A 65 -8.66 11.74 -9.20
CA ILE A 65 -8.08 12.57 -10.27
C ILE A 65 -8.03 11.79 -11.59
N MET A 66 -7.64 10.51 -11.54
CA MET A 66 -7.59 9.66 -12.74
C MET A 66 -8.96 9.45 -13.36
N ARG A 67 -10.00 9.28 -12.54
CA ARG A 67 -11.39 9.05 -12.98
C ARG A 67 -12.09 10.31 -13.46
N SER A 68 -11.76 11.48 -12.90
CA SER A 68 -12.43 12.75 -13.27
C SER A 68 -12.06 13.25 -14.67
N GLY A 69 -11.00 12.71 -15.28
CA GLY A 69 -10.81 12.61 -16.72
C GLY A 69 -10.61 13.91 -17.52
N ALA A 70 -10.87 15.09 -16.95
CA ALA A 70 -10.95 16.34 -17.71
C ALA A 70 -9.62 16.76 -18.40
N GLU A 71 -8.47 16.27 -17.93
CA GLU A 71 -7.14 16.60 -18.50
C GLU A 71 -6.28 15.35 -18.82
N LEU A 72 -6.77 14.15 -18.52
CA LEU A 72 -6.03 12.89 -18.66
C LEU A 72 -6.40 12.12 -19.92
N GLU A 73 -7.00 12.79 -20.91
CA GLU A 73 -7.32 12.24 -22.24
C GLU A 73 -6.08 11.59 -22.87
N PRO A 74 -5.99 10.25 -22.91
CA PRO A 74 -4.83 9.58 -23.46
C PRO A 74 -4.89 9.70 -24.99
N LYS A 75 -4.01 10.55 -25.54
CA LYS A 75 -3.95 10.84 -26.98
C LYS A 75 -3.40 9.69 -27.83
N THR A 76 -2.74 8.72 -27.19
CA THR A 76 -2.14 7.55 -27.86
C THR A 76 -2.63 6.26 -27.22
N THR A 77 -2.67 5.17 -28.00
CA THR A 77 -2.94 3.82 -27.50
C THR A 77 -2.05 3.46 -26.32
N PHE A 78 -0.77 3.86 -26.39
CA PHE A 78 0.19 3.69 -25.30
C PHE A 78 -0.23 4.44 -24.03
N SER A 79 -0.59 5.72 -24.14
CA SER A 79 -0.99 6.50 -22.96
C SER A 79 -2.27 5.95 -22.31
N ARG A 80 -3.15 5.33 -23.10
CA ARG A 80 -4.34 4.65 -22.61
C ARG A 80 -3.98 3.38 -21.85
N GLU A 81 -3.11 2.55 -22.42
CA GLU A 81 -2.61 1.35 -21.74
C GLU A 81 -1.89 1.71 -20.44
N PHE A 82 -1.03 2.73 -20.45
CA PHE A 82 -0.35 3.21 -19.25
C PHE A 82 -1.33 3.67 -18.17
N ALA A 83 -2.36 4.45 -18.55
CA ALA A 83 -3.38 4.91 -17.60
C ALA A 83 -4.16 3.74 -16.98
N VAL A 84 -4.53 2.73 -17.78
CA VAL A 84 -5.22 1.52 -17.29
C VAL A 84 -4.35 0.76 -16.31
N VAL A 85 -3.10 0.46 -16.68
CA VAL A 85 -2.20 -0.31 -15.80
C VAL A 85 -1.86 0.49 -14.53
N LEU A 86 -1.79 1.82 -14.61
CA LEU A 86 -1.58 2.67 -13.44
C LEU A 86 -2.78 2.65 -12.49
N ASP A 87 -4.01 2.69 -13.00
CA ASP A 87 -5.22 2.57 -12.18
C ASP A 87 -5.30 1.19 -11.52
N ASP A 88 -5.05 0.11 -12.28
CA ASP A 88 -4.97 -1.25 -11.75
C ASP A 88 -3.94 -1.35 -10.61
N TYR A 89 -2.76 -0.75 -10.81
CA TYR A 89 -1.70 -0.72 -9.80
C TYR A 89 -2.12 0.05 -8.54
N ILE A 90 -2.77 1.21 -8.70
CA ILE A 90 -3.29 2.00 -7.57
C ILE A 90 -4.31 1.19 -6.77
N GLN A 91 -5.25 0.52 -7.45
CA GLN A 91 -6.25 -0.32 -6.80
C GLN A 91 -5.59 -1.47 -6.03
N ALA A 92 -4.66 -2.18 -6.67
CA ALA A 92 -3.94 -3.28 -6.04
C ALA A 92 -3.09 -2.84 -4.83
N LEU A 93 -2.43 -1.69 -4.92
CA LEU A 93 -1.66 -1.12 -3.82
C LEU A 93 -2.57 -0.70 -2.66
N SER A 94 -3.72 -0.09 -2.95
CA SER A 94 -4.72 0.29 -1.95
C SER A 94 -5.24 -0.93 -1.18
N VAL A 95 -5.56 -2.03 -1.88
CA VAL A 95 -5.95 -3.30 -1.24
C VAL A 95 -4.86 -3.80 -0.30
N SER A 96 -3.59 -3.76 -0.72
CA SER A 96 -2.48 -4.21 0.11
C SER A 96 -2.24 -3.33 1.34
N ILE A 97 -2.41 -2.01 1.21
CA ILE A 97 -2.39 -1.07 2.33
C ILE A 97 -3.53 -1.39 3.30
N GLY A 98 -4.73 -1.67 2.79
CA GLY A 98 -5.90 -2.06 3.59
C GLY A 98 -5.63 -3.31 4.43
N HIS A 99 -5.17 -4.39 3.81
CA HIS A 99 -4.80 -5.61 4.53
C HIS A 99 -3.72 -5.37 5.60
N LEU A 100 -2.69 -4.55 5.32
CA LEU A 100 -1.67 -4.24 6.31
C LEU A 100 -2.23 -3.40 7.47
N SER A 101 -3.16 -2.48 7.17
CA SER A 101 -3.85 -1.67 8.18
C SER A 101 -4.69 -2.55 9.11
N GLU A 102 -5.42 -3.53 8.57
CA GLU A 102 -6.19 -4.50 9.36
C GLU A 102 -5.27 -5.33 10.28
N ILE A 103 -4.13 -5.81 9.75
CA ILE A 103 -3.12 -6.50 10.55
C ILE A 103 -2.62 -5.61 11.70
N CYS A 104 -2.32 -4.33 11.43
CA CYS A 104 -1.89 -3.38 12.46
C CYS A 104 -2.99 -3.13 13.50
N ASN A 105 -4.25 -2.98 13.07
CA ASN A 105 -5.37 -2.78 13.97
C ASN A 105 -5.57 -3.98 14.92
N HIS A 106 -5.59 -5.20 14.37
CA HIS A 106 -5.68 -6.43 15.17
C HIS A 106 -4.54 -6.55 16.19
N GLN A 107 -3.30 -6.23 15.78
CA GLN A 107 -2.15 -6.25 16.69
C GLN A 107 -2.19 -5.13 17.75
N SER A 108 -2.72 -3.96 17.41
CA SER A 108 -2.93 -2.84 18.33
C SER A 108 -3.93 -3.20 19.44
N HIS A 109 -5.04 -3.85 19.11
CA HIS A 109 -6.00 -4.35 20.10
C HIS A 109 -5.41 -5.45 20.98
N TRP A 110 -4.57 -6.31 20.42
CA TRP A 110 -3.85 -7.32 21.20
C TRP A 110 -2.85 -6.68 22.18
N ASP A 111 -2.07 -5.68 21.75
CA ASP A 111 -1.13 -4.94 22.61
C ASP A 111 -1.85 -4.27 23.81
N LYS A 112 -3.12 -3.89 23.63
CA LYS A 112 -3.97 -3.28 24.67
C LYS A 112 -4.65 -4.32 25.58
N GLY A 113 -4.64 -5.61 25.20
CA GLY A 113 -5.32 -6.68 25.92
C GLY A 113 -6.84 -6.73 25.70
N ASP A 114 -7.34 -6.06 24.66
CA ASP A 114 -8.79 -5.91 24.39
C ASP A 114 -9.41 -7.18 23.79
N GLN A 115 -8.61 -8.01 23.10
CA GLN A 115 -9.09 -9.24 22.44
C GLN A 115 -8.13 -10.43 22.62
N PRO A 116 -8.66 -11.66 22.77
CA PRO A 116 -7.85 -12.87 22.74
C PRO A 116 -7.24 -13.09 21.35
N PHE A 117 -5.98 -13.54 21.31
CA PHE A 117 -5.28 -13.85 20.07
C PHE A 117 -5.92 -15.05 19.35
N ASP A 118 -6.44 -14.83 18.13
CA ASP A 118 -6.87 -15.90 17.23
C ASP A 118 -5.80 -16.20 16.18
N ALA A 119 -5.09 -17.31 16.36
CA ALA A 119 -4.06 -17.77 15.45
C ALA A 119 -4.59 -18.08 14.04
N SER A 120 -5.87 -18.44 13.92
CA SER A 120 -6.49 -18.74 12.63
C SER A 120 -6.74 -17.46 11.82
N GLN A 121 -7.28 -16.42 12.46
CA GLN A 121 -7.46 -15.10 11.85
C GLN A 121 -6.12 -14.50 11.39
N SER A 122 -5.10 -14.54 12.27
CA SER A 122 -3.76 -14.03 11.94
C SER A 122 -3.16 -14.70 10.69
N ARG A 123 -3.40 -16.00 10.50
CA ARG A 123 -2.92 -16.75 9.33
C ARG A 123 -3.68 -16.37 8.05
N VAL A 124 -5.00 -16.16 8.15
CA VAL A 124 -5.85 -15.73 7.04
C VAL A 124 -5.45 -14.33 6.57
N ASP A 125 -5.34 -13.38 7.51
CA ASP A 125 -4.91 -12.01 7.23
C ASP A 125 -3.55 -11.99 6.50
N ARG A 126 -2.61 -12.83 6.98
CA ARG A 126 -1.28 -12.94 6.37
C ARG A 126 -1.34 -13.48 4.94
N THR A 127 -2.18 -14.47 4.69
CA THR A 127 -2.32 -15.08 3.36
C THR A 127 -2.88 -14.07 2.35
N HIS A 128 -3.97 -13.38 2.71
CA HIS A 128 -4.56 -12.34 1.86
C HIS A 128 -3.61 -11.18 1.61
N TYR A 129 -2.83 -10.81 2.64
CA TYR A 129 -1.80 -9.80 2.51
C TYR A 129 -0.70 -10.22 1.52
N ASP A 130 -0.13 -11.41 1.66
CA ASP A 130 0.93 -11.91 0.77
C ASP A 130 0.46 -12.03 -0.69
N GLU A 131 -0.79 -12.48 -0.91
CA GLU A 131 -1.42 -12.51 -2.24
C GLU A 131 -1.55 -11.11 -2.86
N SER A 132 -2.01 -10.13 -2.07
CA SER A 132 -2.13 -8.73 -2.51
C SER A 132 -0.76 -8.15 -2.90
N ILE A 133 0.30 -8.50 -2.16
CA ILE A 133 1.66 -8.07 -2.46
C ILE A 133 2.11 -8.58 -3.83
N GLN A 134 1.90 -9.88 -4.09
CA GLN A 134 2.26 -10.45 -5.38
C GLN A 134 1.49 -9.78 -6.52
N HIS A 135 0.22 -9.45 -6.30
CA HIS A 135 -0.62 -8.82 -7.31
C HIS A 135 -0.10 -7.42 -7.69
N TYR A 136 0.09 -6.50 -6.72
CA TYR A 136 0.59 -5.16 -7.07
C TYR A 136 2.02 -5.19 -7.63
N ARG A 137 2.87 -6.14 -7.20
CA ARG A 137 4.23 -6.27 -7.76
C ARG A 137 4.24 -6.64 -9.24
N ARG A 138 3.33 -7.53 -9.67
CA ARG A 138 3.17 -7.87 -11.10
C ARG A 138 2.75 -6.66 -11.92
N LEU A 139 1.82 -5.86 -11.41
CA LEU A 139 1.38 -4.62 -12.05
C LEU A 139 2.50 -3.58 -12.10
N GLY A 140 3.29 -3.44 -11.03
CA GLY A 140 4.46 -2.57 -11.01
C GLY A 140 5.53 -2.97 -12.04
N ALA A 141 5.78 -4.27 -12.21
CA ALA A 141 6.67 -4.76 -13.27
C ALA A 141 6.13 -4.42 -14.68
N ARG A 142 4.81 -4.54 -14.88
CA ARG A 142 4.16 -4.15 -16.14
C ARG A 142 4.27 -2.63 -16.39
N LEU A 143 4.10 -1.80 -15.36
CA LEU A 143 4.30 -0.35 -15.47
C LEU A 143 5.75 -0.02 -15.89
N ASN A 144 6.74 -0.65 -15.26
CA ASN A 144 8.15 -0.44 -15.62
C ASN A 144 8.43 -0.80 -17.09
N GLN A 145 7.87 -1.89 -17.59
CA GLN A 145 8.00 -2.27 -19.00
C GLN A 145 7.39 -1.23 -19.95
N LEU A 146 6.26 -0.63 -19.57
CA LEU A 146 5.65 0.45 -20.35
C LEU A 146 6.51 1.70 -20.33
N VAL A 147 7.07 2.07 -19.18
CA VAL A 147 7.96 3.23 -19.06
C VAL A 147 9.24 3.06 -19.87
N MET A 148 9.81 1.85 -19.94
CA MET A 148 11.00 1.59 -20.76
C MET A 148 10.76 1.69 -22.28
N ARG A 149 9.50 1.77 -22.72
CA ARG A 149 9.13 1.99 -24.14
C ARG A 149 8.93 3.47 -24.47
N LEU A 150 9.09 4.36 -23.49
CA LEU A 150 9.15 5.82 -23.68
C LEU A 150 10.54 6.26 -24.10
#